data_AF-A0A2H0LZ86-F1
#
_entry.id   AF-A0A2H0LZ86-F1
#
_cell.length_a   1.000
_cell.length_b   1.000
_cell.length_c   1.000
_cell.angle_alpha   90.00
_cell.angle_beta   90.00
_cell.angle_gamma   90.00
#
_symmetry.space_group_name_H-M   'P 1'
#
loop_
_entity.id
_entity.type
_entity.pdbx_description
1 polymer ?
#
loop_
_entity_poly.entity_id
_entity_poly.type
_entity_poly.pdbx_seq_one_letter_code
_entity_poly.pdbx_strand_id
1 'polypeptide(L)' 'GKSKYQHNLTGEDNGDAHLKRTVMGREVIVAITKGKLDFGPWEQIFYGEFDGQRKKRILIKIIGE' A
#
# COMPACT_ATOMS: atom_id res chain seq x y z
N GLY A 1 17.03 -4.00 -17.89
CA GLY A 1 16.46 -2.66 -17.67
C GLY A 1 15.61 -2.31 -18.87
N LYS A 2 14.43 -1.71 -18.67
CA LYS A 2 13.29 -1.53 -19.61
C LYS A 2 12.69 -2.79 -20.26
N SER A 3 13.47 -3.81 -20.61
CA SER A 3 12.97 -5.01 -21.31
C SER A 3 12.27 -6.07 -20.44
N LYS A 4 12.33 -5.97 -19.11
CA LYS A 4 11.77 -7.01 -18.20
C LYS A 4 10.26 -6.90 -18.00
N TYR A 5 9.70 -5.70 -18.16
CA TYR A 5 8.28 -5.44 -17.97
C TYR A 5 7.75 -4.65 -19.17
N GLN A 6 6.68 -5.14 -19.80
CA GLN A 6 6.03 -4.43 -20.91
C GLN A 6 5.54 -3.05 -20.51
N HIS A 7 5.15 -2.87 -19.24
CA HIS A 7 4.80 -1.57 -18.65
C HIS A 7 5.89 -0.50 -18.90
N ASN A 8 7.16 -0.88 -18.79
CA ASN A 8 8.28 0.06 -18.92
C ASN A 8 8.53 0.50 -20.38
N LEU A 9 7.83 -0.08 -21.36
CA LEU A 9 7.82 0.40 -22.75
C LEU A 9 7.09 1.74 -22.89
N THR A 10 6.30 2.15 -21.90
CA THR A 10 5.61 3.45 -21.85
C THR A 10 6.55 4.63 -21.56
N GLY A 11 7.83 4.37 -21.25
CA GLY A 11 8.81 5.40 -20.87
C GLY A 11 9.15 5.39 -19.37
N GLU A 12 8.24 4.86 -18.56
CA GLU A 12 8.40 4.65 -17.11
C GLU A 12 9.34 3.46 -16.80
N ASP A 13 9.74 3.33 -15.53
CA ASP A 13 10.56 2.21 -15.07
C ASP A 13 9.98 1.45 -13.85
N ASN A 14 8.85 1.90 -13.32
CA ASN A 14 8.22 1.44 -12.08
C ASN A 14 7.27 0.21 -12.21
N GLY A 15 7.37 -0.58 -13.29
CA GLY A 15 6.51 -1.75 -13.49
C GLY A 15 6.57 -2.76 -12.34
N ASP A 16 7.71 -2.88 -11.66
CA ASP A 16 7.86 -3.71 -10.47
C ASP A 16 7.10 -3.16 -9.26
N ALA A 17 6.92 -1.83 -9.14
CA ALA A 17 6.14 -1.22 -8.07
C ALA A 17 4.65 -1.57 -8.17
N HIS A 18 4.12 -1.66 -9.39
CA HIS A 18 2.76 -2.14 -9.65
C HIS A 18 2.56 -3.60 -9.22
N LEU A 19 3.58 -4.44 -9.40
CA LEU A 19 3.54 -5.84 -8.95
C LEU A 19 3.68 -5.95 -7.42
N LYS A 20 4.64 -5.23 -6.83
CA LYS A 20 4.84 -5.19 -5.37
C LYS A 20 3.56 -4.77 -4.64
N ARG A 21 2.90 -3.69 -5.06
CA ARG A 21 1.65 -3.24 -4.41
C ARG A 21 0.50 -4.23 -4.56
N THR A 22 0.50 -5.01 -5.64
CA THR A 22 -0.50 -6.06 -5.87
C THR A 22 -0.29 -7.23 -4.91
N VAL A 23 0.96 -7.62 -4.70
CA VAL A 23 1.32 -8.70 -3.75
C VAL A 23 1.10 -8.27 -2.30
N MET A 24 1.54 -7.06 -1.93
CA MET A 24 1.47 -6.58 -0.54
C MET A 24 0.07 -6.14 -0.11
N GLY A 25 -0.84 -5.94 -1.06
CA GLY A 25 -2.18 -5.41 -0.81
C GLY A 25 -2.24 -3.88 -0.85
N ARG A 26 -3.40 -3.37 -1.29
CA ARG A 26 -3.68 -1.92 -1.34
C ARG A 26 -4.06 -1.35 0.02
N GLU A 27 -4.71 -2.16 0.85
CA GLU A 27 -5.41 -1.71 2.05
C GLU A 27 -5.48 -2.81 3.10
N VAL A 28 -5.81 -2.39 4.32
CA VAL A 28 -6.15 -3.27 5.43
C VAL A 28 -7.45 -2.78 6.06
N ILE A 29 -8.21 -3.72 6.63
CA ILE A 29 -9.36 -3.43 7.48
C ILE A 29 -8.96 -3.79 8.90
N VAL A 30 -9.19 -2.88 9.84
CA VAL A 30 -8.85 -3.06 11.25
C VAL A 30 -10.10 -2.84 12.08
N ALA A 31 -10.40 -3.78 12.97
CA ALA A 31 -11.52 -3.64 13.89
C ALA A 31 -11.23 -2.55 14.94
N ILE A 32 -12.28 -1.85 15.37
CA ILE A 32 -12.21 -0.93 16.50
C ILE A 32 -13.07 -1.49 17.62
N THR A 33 -12.44 -1.84 18.74
CA THR A 33 -13.11 -2.37 19.93
C THR A 33 -12.89 -1.42 21.09
N LYS A 34 -13.99 -0.93 21.69
CA LYS A 34 -13.95 0.03 22.81
C LYS A 34 -13.10 1.28 22.51
N GLY A 35 -13.23 1.82 21.30
CA GLY A 35 -12.53 3.03 20.86
C GLY A 35 -11.04 2.87 20.56
N LYS A 36 -10.52 1.64 20.46
CA LYS A 36 -9.11 1.35 20.13
C LYS A 36 -9.00 0.43 18.93
N LEU A 37 -7.94 0.60 18.13
CA LEU A 37 -7.57 -0.36 17.09
C LEU A 37 -7.29 -1.71 17.76
N ASP A 38 -8.01 -2.74 17.33
CA ASP A 38 -7.96 -4.06 17.95
C ASP A 38 -6.82 -4.89 17.35
N PHE A 39 -5.60 -4.56 17.75
CA PHE A 39 -4.38 -5.20 17.28
C PHE A 39 -3.92 -6.34 18.20
N GLY A 40 -3.38 -7.38 17.58
CA GLY A 40 -2.49 -8.32 18.24
C GLY A 40 -1.18 -7.66 18.69
N PRO A 41 -0.40 -8.32 19.57
CA PRO A 41 0.78 -7.72 20.21
C PRO A 41 1.90 -7.30 19.25
N TRP A 42 1.89 -7.80 18.01
CA TRP A 42 2.92 -7.56 16.99
C TRP A 42 2.38 -6.94 15.70
N GLU A 43 1.08 -6.63 15.65
CA GLU A 43 0.47 -6.08 14.45
C GLU A 43 0.76 -4.58 14.34
N GLN A 44 1.11 -4.15 13.13
CA GLN A 44 1.46 -2.78 12.81
C GLN A 44 0.95 -2.44 11.41
N ILE A 45 0.52 -1.19 11.20
CA ILE A 45 0.14 -0.69 9.87
C ILE A 45 1.36 0.01 9.26
N PHE A 46 1.73 -0.40 8.05
CA PHE A 46 2.79 0.24 7.27
C PHE A 46 2.24 0.86 6.00
N TYR A 47 2.80 2.01 5.62
CA TYR A 47 2.68 2.52 4.26
C TYR A 47 3.79 1.92 3.39
N GLY A 48 3.46 0.91 2.60
CA GLY A 48 4.37 0.31 1.63
C GLY A 48 4.56 1.21 0.40
N GLU A 49 5.58 2.06 0.40
CA GLU A 49 5.98 2.85 -0.76
C GLU A 49 6.91 2.05 -1.69
N PHE A 50 6.56 1.99 -2.98
CA PHE A 50 7.28 1.20 -3.96
C PHE A 50 7.75 2.01 -5.19
N ASP A 51 7.35 3.29 -5.29
CA ASP A 51 7.75 4.22 -6.34
C ASP A 51 7.64 5.67 -5.80
N GLY A 52 8.62 6.03 -4.96
CA GLY A 52 8.63 7.22 -4.10
C GLY A 52 9.15 8.51 -4.74
N GLN A 53 9.72 9.40 -3.91
CA GLN A 53 10.25 10.73 -4.30
C GLN A 53 9.24 11.70 -4.95
N ARG A 54 7.95 11.45 -4.74
CA ARG A 54 6.84 12.31 -5.14
C ARG A 54 5.75 12.30 -4.08
N LYS A 55 4.95 13.36 -4.00
CA LYS A 55 3.87 13.48 -3.01
C LYS A 55 2.78 12.43 -3.30
N LYS A 56 2.52 11.57 -2.32
CA LYS A 56 1.47 10.55 -2.35
C LYS A 56 0.61 10.63 -1.09
N ARG A 57 -0.52 9.92 -1.07
CA ARG A 57 -1.53 10.02 -0.01
C ARG A 57 -1.97 8.63 0.43
N ILE A 58 -2.34 8.54 1.70
CA ILE A 58 -3.15 7.45 2.24
C ILE A 58 -4.54 8.00 2.56
N LEU A 59 -5.53 7.11 2.63
CA LEU A 59 -6.88 7.44 3.07
C LEU A 59 -7.22 6.59 4.29
N ILE A 60 -7.74 7.23 5.33
CA ILE A 60 -8.31 6.56 6.50
C ILE A 60 -9.81 6.86 6.50
N LYS A 61 -10.63 5.81 6.56
CA LYS A 61 -12.08 5.92 6.65
C LYS A 61 -12.57 5.04 7.80
N ILE A 62 -13.31 5.65 8.71
CA ILE A 62 -13.93 4.98 9.86
C ILE A 62 -15.44 4.99 9.64
N ILE A 63 -16.10 3.86 9.89
CA ILE A 63 -17.54 3.68 9.82
C ILE A 63 -17.92 2.88 11.08
N GLY A 64 -18.91 3.36 11.82
CA GLY A 64 -19.36 2.78 13.07
C GLY A 64 -20.16 3.78 13.91
N GLU A 65 -20.65 3.33 15.06
CA GLU A 65 -21.32 4.13 16.08
C GLU A 65 -20.43 4.28 17.32
#